data_AF-A0A453NQK4-F1
#
_entry.id   AF-A0A453NQK4-F1
#
_cell.length_a   1.000
_cell.length_b   1.000
_cell.length_c   1.000
_cell.angle_alpha   90.00
_cell.angle_beta   90.00
_cell.angle_gamma   90.00
#
_symmetry.space_group_name_H-M   'P 1'
#
loop_
_entity.id
_entity.type
_entity.pdbx_description
1 polymer ?
#
loop_
_entity_poly.entity_id
_entity_poly.type
_entity_poly.pdbx_seq_one_letter_code
_entity_poly.pdbx_strand_id
1 'polypeptide(L)'
;CVVKANHFLAEVADKDLTQYDVKITPEVRSRSMNRAIVAELVRLYRASDLGMRLPAYDGRSNLYTAGRLPFDAREFVIRLAVDDDGVSGATARYTQSADPCTCREKEYKVAIKFAAGADLRHLREFMAGRQPDEPQGALQVLDVVLREVASQRYLSVRRSFYSPDIRTPQRLGDGLQSWFGFYQSIRPTQMGLSLNIG
;
A
#
# COMPACT_ATOMS: atom_id res chain seq x y z
N CYS A 1 -34.37 20.30 -1.12
CA CYS A 1 -32.97 20.61 -1.49
C CYS A 1 -32.23 19.29 -1.65
N VAL A 2 -31.57 19.05 -2.79
CA VAL A 2 -30.77 17.82 -3.02
C VAL A 2 -29.31 18.18 -2.79
N VAL A 3 -28.67 17.54 -1.80
CA VAL A 3 -27.25 17.75 -1.50
C VAL A 3 -26.46 16.58 -2.09
N LYS A 4 -25.31 16.89 -2.70
CA LYS A 4 -24.33 15.88 -3.13
C LYS A 4 -23.14 15.94 -2.20
N ALA A 5 -22.66 14.77 -1.78
CA ALA A 5 -21.43 14.62 -1.01
C ALA A 5 -20.39 13.89 -1.85
N ASN A 6 -19.12 14.11 -1.57
CA ASN A 6 -17.98 13.44 -2.19
C ASN A 6 -17.71 12.05 -1.56
N HIS A 7 -18.81 11.38 -1.20
CA HIS A 7 -18.87 10.14 -0.45
C HIS A 7 -19.50 9.07 -1.35
N PHE A 8 -18.74 8.02 -1.62
CA PHE A 8 -19.15 6.92 -2.49
C PHE A 8 -19.39 5.69 -1.63
N LEU A 9 -20.54 5.02 -1.79
CA LEU A 9 -20.82 3.78 -1.06
C LEU A 9 -19.84 2.69 -1.49
N ALA A 10 -19.32 1.95 -0.51
CA ALA A 10 -18.38 0.88 -0.71
C ALA A 10 -18.90 -0.41 -0.04
N GLU A 11 -18.75 -1.52 -0.74
CA GLU A 11 -19.11 -2.84 -0.23
C GLU A 11 -17.83 -3.65 0.00
N VAL A 12 -17.79 -4.40 1.10
CA VAL A 12 -16.67 -5.28 1.44
C VAL A 12 -17.09 -6.71 1.17
N ALA A 13 -16.29 -7.41 0.37
CA ALA A 13 -16.55 -8.81 0.03
C ALA A 13 -16.54 -9.70 1.29
N ASP A 14 -17.34 -10.77 1.25
CA ASP A 14 -17.37 -11.77 2.32
C ASP A 14 -16.20 -12.76 2.20
N LYS A 15 -14.98 -12.25 2.41
CA LYS A 15 -13.76 -13.06 2.43
C LYS A 15 -12.93 -12.73 3.65
N ASP A 16 -12.40 -13.78 4.27
CA ASP A 16 -11.49 -13.62 5.40
C ASP A 16 -10.20 -12.91 4.94
N LEU A 17 -9.91 -11.79 5.58
CA LEU A 17 -8.63 -11.11 5.46
C LEU A 17 -7.65 -11.76 6.42
N THR A 18 -6.40 -11.92 6.00
CA THR A 18 -5.36 -12.49 6.86
C THR A 18 -4.20 -11.52 6.98
N GLN A 19 -3.75 -11.29 8.21
CA GLN A 19 -2.63 -10.43 8.55
C GLN A 19 -1.36 -11.27 8.78
N TYR A 20 -0.26 -10.77 8.23
CA TYR A 20 1.08 -11.30 8.41
C TYR A 20 1.99 -10.19 8.91
N ASP A 21 2.93 -10.57 9.76
CA ASP A 21 4.06 -9.76 10.16
C ASP A 21 5.20 -9.93 9.15
N VAL A 22 5.79 -8.81 8.75
CA VAL A 22 6.89 -8.74 7.78
C VAL A 22 8.10 -8.12 8.44
N LYS A 23 9.22 -8.84 8.41
CA LYS A 23 10.51 -8.38 8.90
C LYS A 23 11.53 -8.34 7.77
N ILE A 24 12.11 -7.17 7.53
CA ILE A 24 13.13 -6.93 6.50
C ILE A 24 14.49 -6.79 7.18
N THR A 25 15.49 -7.52 6.69
CA THR A 25 16.88 -7.48 7.17
C THR A 25 17.83 -7.25 5.98
N PRO A 26 18.74 -6.27 6.01
CA PRO A 26 18.96 -5.27 7.06
C PRO A 26 17.76 -4.32 7.23
N GLU A 27 17.65 -3.68 8.40
CA GLU A 27 16.57 -2.75 8.69
C GLU A 27 16.64 -1.53 7.76
N VAL A 28 15.50 -1.22 7.13
CA VAL A 28 15.38 -0.09 6.21
C VAL A 28 14.36 0.90 6.78
N ARG A 29 14.81 2.12 7.05
CA ARG A 29 13.97 3.20 7.60
C ARG A 29 12.99 3.79 6.58
N SER A 30 13.31 3.70 5.29
CA SER A 30 12.50 4.27 4.22
C SER A 30 11.32 3.38 3.88
N ARG A 31 10.09 3.91 4.06
CA ARG A 31 8.85 3.19 3.70
C ARG A 31 8.75 2.92 2.20
N SER A 32 9.23 3.83 1.35
CA SER A 32 9.22 3.63 -0.11
C SER A 32 10.12 2.47 -0.51
N MET A 33 11.30 2.37 0.10
CA MET A 33 12.21 1.24 -0.12
C MET A 33 11.60 -0.08 0.39
N ASN A 34 11.00 -0.10 1.58
CA ASN A 34 10.30 -1.30 2.08
C ASN A 34 9.20 -1.77 1.12
N ARG A 35 8.41 -0.84 0.58
CA ARG A 35 7.39 -1.16 -0.42
C ARG A 35 8.00 -1.69 -1.71
N ALA A 36 9.13 -1.15 -2.17
CA ALA A 36 9.85 -1.65 -3.34
C ALA A 36 10.36 -3.09 -3.14
N ILE A 37 10.92 -3.40 -1.96
CA ILE A 37 11.37 -4.75 -1.58
C ILE A 37 10.20 -5.74 -1.62
N VAL A 38 9.07 -5.40 -1.01
CA VAL A 38 7.88 -6.27 -1.02
C VAL A 38 7.26 -6.37 -2.41
N ALA A 39 7.24 -5.29 -3.19
CA ALA A 39 6.75 -5.34 -4.57
C ALA A 39 7.58 -6.30 -5.43
N GLU A 40 8.91 -6.28 -5.26
CA GLU A 40 9.81 -7.20 -5.95
C GLU A 40 9.63 -8.66 -5.48
N LEU A 41 9.40 -8.87 -4.18
CA LEU A 41 9.02 -10.17 -3.63
C LEU A 41 7.75 -10.71 -4.28
N VAL A 42 6.71 -9.88 -4.38
CA VAL A 42 5.46 -10.26 -5.04
C VAL A 42 5.72 -10.54 -6.52
N ARG A 43 6.53 -9.74 -7.21
CA ARG A 43 6.87 -9.97 -8.62
C ARG A 43 7.52 -11.33 -8.85
N LEU A 44 8.45 -11.73 -7.97
CA LEU A 44 9.21 -12.98 -8.09
C LEU A 44 8.44 -14.22 -7.62
N TYR A 45 7.77 -14.13 -6.46
CA TYR A 45 7.23 -15.30 -5.75
C TYR A 45 5.70 -15.40 -5.80
N ARG A 46 5.01 -14.56 -6.58
CA ARG A 46 3.54 -14.59 -6.69
C ARG A 46 3.02 -15.94 -7.18
N ALA A 47 3.63 -16.51 -8.22
CA ALA A 47 3.16 -17.74 -8.83
C ALA A 47 3.56 -18.99 -8.03
N SER A 48 4.74 -18.96 -7.39
CA SER A 48 5.27 -20.10 -6.64
C SER A 48 4.67 -20.18 -5.22
N ASP A 49 4.86 -19.14 -4.42
CA ASP A 49 4.77 -19.26 -2.96
C ASP A 49 3.63 -18.45 -2.37
N LEU A 50 3.17 -17.39 -3.04
CA LEU A 50 2.02 -16.62 -2.60
C LEU A 50 0.67 -17.18 -3.09
N GLY A 51 0.70 -18.25 -3.91
CA GLY A 51 -0.51 -18.88 -4.46
C GLY A 51 -1.36 -17.90 -5.28
N MET A 52 -0.71 -17.10 -6.13
CA MET A 52 -1.33 -16.08 -7.00
C MET A 52 -2.01 -14.90 -6.28
N ARG A 53 -1.90 -14.81 -4.95
CA ARG A 53 -2.48 -13.72 -4.16
C ARG A 53 -1.70 -12.42 -4.31
N LEU A 54 -2.44 -11.31 -4.23
CA LEU A 54 -1.89 -9.96 -4.22
C LEU A 54 -1.94 -9.42 -2.79
N PRO A 55 -0.82 -9.35 -2.08
CA PRO A 55 -0.80 -8.81 -0.74
C PRO A 55 -0.80 -7.27 -0.76
N ALA A 56 -1.40 -6.66 0.26
CA ALA A 56 -1.31 -5.22 0.52
C ALA A 56 -0.36 -4.98 1.70
N TYR A 57 0.58 -4.05 1.56
CA TYR A 57 1.63 -3.82 2.55
C TYR A 57 1.60 -2.39 3.06
N ASP A 58 1.72 -2.21 4.38
CA ASP A 58 1.66 -0.88 5.00
C ASP A 58 2.98 -0.08 4.86
N GLY A 59 4.08 -0.72 4.43
CA GLY A 59 5.42 -0.12 4.35
C GLY A 59 6.25 -0.23 5.63
N ARG A 60 5.76 -0.96 6.64
CA ARG A 60 6.41 -1.19 7.93
C ARG A 60 6.49 -2.68 8.24
N SER A 61 5.52 -3.25 8.93
CA SER A 61 5.55 -4.65 9.36
C SER A 61 4.27 -5.40 9.04
N ASN A 62 3.23 -4.75 8.50
CA ASN A 62 1.93 -5.42 8.31
C ASN A 62 1.65 -5.67 6.83
N LEU A 63 1.37 -6.93 6.52
CA LEU A 63 0.98 -7.42 5.21
C LEU A 63 -0.39 -8.09 5.29
N TYR A 64 -1.26 -7.81 4.34
CA TYR A 64 -2.62 -8.32 4.32
C TYR A 64 -2.91 -9.06 3.02
N THR A 65 -3.59 -10.20 3.10
CA THR A 65 -4.04 -10.98 1.93
C THR A 65 -5.51 -11.35 2.03
N ALA A 66 -6.15 -11.51 0.87
CA ALA A 66 -7.45 -12.15 0.77
C ALA A 66 -7.26 -13.68 0.91
N GLY A 67 -7.52 -14.20 2.10
CA GLY A 67 -7.29 -15.60 2.49
C GLY A 67 -5.86 -15.93 2.90
N ARG A 68 -5.68 -17.13 3.46
CA ARG A 68 -4.40 -17.61 4.00
C ARG A 68 -3.39 -17.96 2.89
N LEU A 69 -2.12 -17.61 3.10
CA LEU A 69 -0.98 -18.02 2.27
C LEU A 69 -0.75 -19.53 2.46
N PRO A 70 -0.11 -20.23 1.50
CA PRO A 70 0.17 -21.66 1.60
C PRO A 70 1.29 -22.00 2.60
N PHE A 71 1.62 -21.08 3.52
CA PHE A 71 2.61 -21.23 4.57
C PHE A 71 2.25 -20.33 5.77
N ASP A 72 2.73 -20.72 6.96
CA ASP A 72 2.57 -19.92 8.18
C ASP A 72 3.78 -19.04 8.49
N ALA A 73 4.97 -19.45 8.08
CA ALA A 73 6.17 -18.62 8.15
C ALA A 73 7.09 -18.98 6.99
N ARG A 74 7.67 -17.97 6.35
CA ARG A 74 8.64 -18.16 5.28
C ARG A 74 9.58 -16.98 5.12
N GLU A 75 10.82 -17.28 4.73
CA GLU A 75 11.83 -16.29 4.41
C GLU A 75 12.10 -16.26 2.91
N PHE A 76 12.31 -15.05 2.39
CA PHE A 76 12.62 -14.77 1.00
C PHE A 76 13.88 -13.92 0.92
N VAL A 77 14.62 -14.09 -0.17
CA VAL A 77 15.83 -13.31 -0.44
C VAL A 77 15.56 -12.48 -1.69
N ILE A 78 15.61 -11.16 -1.54
CA ILE A 78 15.31 -10.19 -2.58
C ILE A 78 16.55 -9.38 -2.89
N ARG A 79 16.88 -9.24 -4.17
CA ARG A 79 17.98 -8.39 -4.63
C ARG A 79 17.40 -7.18 -5.34
N LEU A 80 17.82 -5.99 -4.91
CA LEU A 80 17.40 -4.72 -5.47
C LEU A 80 18.63 -3.86 -5.79
N ALA A 81 18.68 -3.33 -7.01
CA ALA A 81 19.64 -2.30 -7.37
C ALA A 81 19.26 -0.99 -6.63
N VAL A 82 20.21 -0.43 -5.90
CA VAL A 82 20.02 0.84 -5.18
C VAL A 82 20.95 1.88 -5.78
N ASP A 83 20.35 2.96 -6.30
CA ASP A 83 21.07 4.19 -6.63
C ASP A 83 21.21 5.07 -5.38
N ASP A 84 22.30 5.85 -5.31
CA ASP A 84 22.72 6.61 -4.12
C ASP A 84 21.68 7.67 -3.67
N ASP A 85 20.75 8.05 -4.55
CA ASP A 85 19.68 9.02 -4.29
C ASP A 85 18.35 8.41 -3.80
N GLY A 86 18.30 7.10 -3.56
CA GLY A 86 17.14 6.45 -2.94
C GLY A 86 15.95 6.27 -3.88
N VAL A 87 15.78 5.03 -4.35
CA VAL A 87 14.62 4.47 -5.07
C VAL A 87 14.51 4.89 -6.54
N SER A 88 14.93 3.98 -7.43
CA SER A 88 14.30 3.82 -8.74
C SER A 88 13.74 2.40 -8.86
N GLY A 89 12.49 2.24 -8.46
CA GLY A 89 11.65 1.21 -9.06
C GLY A 89 11.24 1.69 -10.45
N ALA A 90 11.83 1.11 -11.50
CA ALA A 90 11.38 1.20 -12.90
C ALA A 90 11.35 2.58 -13.60
N THR A 91 12.08 3.60 -13.14
CA THR A 91 12.26 4.88 -13.86
C THR A 91 13.71 5.18 -14.26
N ALA A 92 14.44 4.17 -14.74
CA ALA A 92 15.73 4.36 -15.43
C ALA A 92 15.53 4.78 -16.91
N ARG A 93 14.68 5.78 -17.16
CA ARG A 93 14.45 6.35 -18.48
C ARG A 93 14.26 7.86 -18.35
N TYR A 94 15.33 8.60 -18.04
CA TYR A 94 15.57 10.00 -18.45
C TYR A 94 16.70 10.61 -17.59
N THR A 95 17.94 10.18 -17.80
CA THR A 95 19.14 10.99 -17.56
C THR A 95 20.29 10.39 -18.35
N GLN A 96 20.52 10.93 -19.55
CA GLN A 96 21.78 10.76 -20.26
C GLN A 96 22.85 11.58 -19.54
N SER A 97 23.36 11.07 -18.43
CA SER A 97 24.63 11.55 -17.84
C SER A 97 25.58 10.36 -17.76
N ALA A 98 26.66 10.44 -18.51
CA ALA A 98 27.71 9.44 -18.66
C ALA A 98 28.64 9.42 -17.44
N ASP A 99 28.09 9.22 -16.25
CA ASP A 99 28.86 8.96 -15.03
C ASP A 99 28.50 7.54 -14.55
N PRO A 100 29.45 6.62 -14.33
CA PRO A 100 29.15 5.25 -13.95
C PRO A 100 28.70 5.20 -12.49
N CYS A 101 27.42 5.53 -12.25
CA CYS A 101 26.75 5.26 -10.98
C CYS A 101 26.89 3.77 -10.68
N THR A 102 27.60 3.44 -9.60
CA THR A 102 27.79 2.06 -9.17
C THR A 102 26.46 1.58 -8.56
N CYS A 103 25.59 1.01 -9.40
CA CYS A 103 24.39 0.31 -8.96
C CYS A 103 24.80 -0.84 -8.05
N ARG A 104 24.83 -0.62 -6.74
CA ARG A 104 25.15 -1.66 -5.77
C ARG A 104 23.87 -2.46 -5.54
N GLU A 105 23.80 -3.65 -6.13
CA GLU A 105 22.76 -4.61 -5.77
C GLU A 105 22.87 -4.92 -4.28
N LYS A 106 21.80 -4.66 -3.54
CA LYS A 106 21.67 -5.01 -2.14
C LYS A 106 20.73 -6.18 -1.98
N GLU A 107 21.15 -7.13 -1.16
CA GLU A 107 20.35 -8.29 -0.79
C GLU A 107 19.58 -8.01 0.50
N TYR A 108 18.29 -8.30 0.49
CA TYR A 108 17.36 -8.13 1.59
C TYR A 108 16.69 -9.47 1.91
N LYS A 109 16.71 -9.84 3.18
CA LYS A 109 15.96 -10.99 3.69
C LYS A 109 14.61 -10.52 4.20
N VAL A 110 13.54 -11.08 3.66
CA VAL A 110 12.16 -10.74 4.02
C VAL A 110 11.52 -11.96 4.65
N ALA A 111 11.25 -11.91 5.96
CA ALA A 111 10.51 -12.93 6.68
C ALA A 111 9.03 -12.54 6.76
N ILE A 112 8.13 -13.41 6.32
CA ILE A 112 6.68 -13.25 6.40
C ILE A 112 6.15 -14.31 7.37
N LYS A 113 5.43 -13.90 8.41
CA LYS A 113 4.86 -14.79 9.42
C LYS A 113 3.38 -14.50 9.64
N PHE A 114 2.55 -15.53 9.71
CA PHE A 114 1.14 -15.42 10.08
C PHE A 114 1.00 -14.78 11.45
N ALA A 115 0.19 -13.72 11.53
CA ALA A 115 -0.09 -13.02 12.78
C ALA A 115 -1.51 -13.34 13.26
N ALA A 116 -2.52 -13.00 12.46
CA ALA A 116 -3.91 -13.18 12.83
C ALA A 116 -4.84 -13.19 11.60
N GLY A 117 -6.02 -13.78 11.73
CA GLY A 117 -7.13 -13.48 10.84
C GLY A 117 -7.67 -12.09 11.16
N ALA A 118 -7.77 -11.21 10.16
CA ALA A 118 -8.39 -9.91 10.34
C ALA A 118 -9.92 -10.10 10.40
N ASP A 119 -10.49 -9.86 11.58
CA ASP A 119 -11.91 -10.07 11.81
C ASP A 119 -12.75 -8.95 11.19
N LEU A 120 -13.31 -9.23 10.01
CA LEU A 120 -14.31 -8.37 9.37
C LEU A 120 -15.71 -8.53 9.97
N ARG A 121 -15.95 -9.51 10.84
CA ARG A 121 -17.25 -9.72 11.48
C ARG A 121 -17.56 -8.59 12.44
N HIS A 122 -16.58 -8.19 13.26
CA HIS A 122 -16.70 -6.99 14.11
C HIS A 122 -17.10 -5.75 13.27
N LEU A 123 -16.53 -5.57 12.07
CA LEU A 123 -16.94 -4.49 11.18
C LEU A 123 -18.41 -4.59 10.74
N ARG A 124 -18.89 -5.79 10.43
CA ARG A 124 -20.29 -6.00 10.06
C ARG A 124 -21.25 -5.78 11.23
N GLU A 125 -20.88 -6.25 12.42
CA GLU A 125 -21.68 -6.08 13.62
C GLU A 125 -21.78 -4.61 14.03
N PHE A 126 -20.68 -3.87 13.92
CA PHE A 126 -20.66 -2.41 14.07
C PHE A 126 -21.55 -1.71 13.02
N MET A 127 -21.43 -2.08 11.74
CA MET A 127 -22.28 -1.51 10.67
C MET A 127 -23.77 -1.84 10.84
N ALA A 128 -24.09 -2.98 11.45
CA ALA A 128 -25.46 -3.39 11.76
C ALA A 128 -26.01 -2.73 13.04
N GLY A 129 -25.23 -1.89 13.71
CA GLY A 129 -25.61 -1.25 14.98
C GLY A 129 -25.70 -2.22 16.16
N ARG A 130 -25.15 -3.43 16.02
CA ARG A 130 -25.15 -4.47 17.08
C ARG A 130 -24.01 -4.32 18.06
N GLN A 131 -22.95 -3.61 17.67
CA GLN A 131 -21.80 -3.31 18.52
C GLN A 131 -21.49 -1.80 18.46
N PRO A 132 -21.24 -1.15 19.61
CA PRO A 132 -20.97 0.29 19.65
C PRO A 132 -19.50 0.66 19.36
N ASP A 133 -18.57 -0.29 19.51
CA ASP A 133 -17.13 -0.02 19.40
C ASP A 133 -16.69 0.07 17.93
N GLU A 134 -15.99 1.14 17.56
CA GLU A 134 -15.47 1.30 16.21
C GLU A 134 -14.30 0.33 15.95
N PRO A 135 -14.38 -0.52 14.91
CA PRO A 135 -13.38 -1.53 14.59
C PRO A 135 -12.17 -0.91 13.89
N GLN A 136 -11.35 -0.16 14.63
CA GLN A 136 -10.20 0.57 14.09
C GLN A 136 -9.24 -0.33 13.31
N GLY A 137 -9.01 -1.56 13.77
CA GLY A 137 -8.16 -2.54 13.09
C GLY A 137 -8.67 -2.88 11.70
N ALA A 138 -9.96 -3.20 11.55
CA ALA A 138 -10.56 -3.53 10.25
C ALA A 138 -10.52 -2.33 9.29
N LEU A 139 -10.83 -1.13 9.78
CA LEU A 139 -10.77 0.10 8.99
C LEU A 139 -9.34 0.41 8.53
N GLN A 140 -8.35 0.17 9.38
CA GLN A 140 -6.94 0.32 9.02
C GLN A 140 -6.53 -0.65 7.92
N VAL A 141 -6.97 -1.92 7.98
CA VAL A 141 -6.69 -2.89 6.90
C VAL A 141 -7.29 -2.41 5.58
N LEU A 142 -8.56 -1.96 5.60
CA LEU A 142 -9.22 -1.44 4.40
C LEU A 142 -8.50 -0.20 3.84
N ASP A 143 -8.04 0.71 4.69
CA ASP A 143 -7.25 1.89 4.28
C ASP A 143 -5.92 1.48 3.61
N VAL A 144 -5.23 0.48 4.16
CA VAL A 144 -3.98 -0.04 3.57
C VAL A 144 -4.24 -0.70 2.21
N VAL A 145 -5.28 -1.52 2.11
CA VAL A 145 -5.64 -2.22 0.85
C VAL A 145 -6.03 -1.23 -0.23
N LEU A 146 -6.87 -0.24 0.08
CA LEU A 146 -7.30 0.78 -0.87
C LEU A 146 -6.12 1.64 -1.34
N ARG A 147 -5.20 1.95 -0.43
CA ARG A 147 -3.99 2.73 -0.74
C ARG A 147 -2.97 1.94 -1.55
N GLU A 148 -2.92 0.62 -1.44
CA GLU A 148 -1.86 -0.20 -2.06
C GLU A 148 -1.69 0.10 -3.55
N VAL A 149 -2.79 0.07 -4.30
CA VAL A 149 -2.77 0.31 -5.75
C VAL A 149 -2.44 1.77 -6.08
N ALA A 150 -2.99 2.72 -5.32
CA ALA A 150 -2.74 4.15 -5.53
C ALA A 150 -1.28 4.53 -5.24
N SER A 151 -0.69 3.98 -4.18
CA SER A 151 0.72 4.20 -3.81
C SER A 151 1.72 3.60 -4.79
N GLN A 152 1.31 2.69 -5.68
CA GLN A 152 2.17 2.18 -6.76
C GLN A 152 2.21 3.11 -7.97
N ARG A 153 1.19 3.96 -8.15
CA ARG A 153 1.04 4.82 -9.34
C ARG A 153 1.27 6.30 -9.05
N TYR A 154 1.08 6.71 -7.81
CA TYR A 154 1.09 8.12 -7.40
C TYR A 154 2.07 8.35 -6.26
N LEU A 155 2.58 9.57 -6.18
CA LEU A 155 3.34 10.04 -5.02
C LEU A 155 2.38 10.19 -3.83
N SER A 156 2.49 9.29 -2.86
CA SER A 156 1.62 9.29 -1.68
C SER A 156 2.17 10.19 -0.57
N VAL A 157 1.37 11.15 -0.14
CA VAL A 157 1.64 11.98 1.05
C VAL A 157 0.48 11.83 2.02
N ARG A 158 0.71 11.13 3.14
CA ARG A 158 -0.32 10.79 4.13
C ARG A 158 -1.50 10.02 3.51
N ARG A 159 -2.64 10.69 3.31
CA ARG A 159 -3.88 10.15 2.73
C ARG A 159 -4.21 10.76 1.36
N SER A 160 -3.27 11.51 0.81
CA SER A 160 -3.41 12.16 -0.49
C SER A 160 -2.39 11.59 -1.46
N PHE A 161 -2.76 11.60 -2.75
CA PHE A 161 -1.97 11.05 -3.84
C PHE A 161 -1.80 12.11 -4.92
N TYR A 162 -0.57 12.29 -5.39
CA TYR A 162 -0.22 13.34 -6.34
C TYR A 162 0.49 12.73 -7.55
N SER A 163 0.26 13.30 -8.74
CA SER A 163 1.02 12.94 -9.93
C SER A 163 0.98 14.08 -10.95
N PRO A 164 2.07 14.28 -11.71
CA PRO A 164 2.10 15.23 -12.82
C PRO A 164 1.19 14.79 -13.99
N ASP A 165 0.80 13.52 -14.03
CA ASP A 165 -0.03 12.95 -15.10
C ASP A 165 -1.54 13.15 -14.84
N ILE A 166 -1.94 13.44 -13.59
CA ILE A 166 -3.35 13.74 -13.27
C ILE A 166 -3.77 15.05 -13.94
N ARG A 167 -2.90 16.06 -13.88
CA ARG A 167 -3.06 17.35 -14.52
C ARG A 167 -1.69 17.97 -14.72
N THR A 168 -1.53 18.69 -15.83
CA THR A 168 -0.31 19.44 -16.14
C THR A 168 0.16 20.26 -14.93
N PRO A 169 1.39 20.04 -14.44
CA PRO A 169 1.95 20.80 -13.33
C PRO A 169 1.94 22.30 -13.59
N GLN A 170 1.53 23.08 -12.59
CA GLN A 170 1.57 24.54 -12.68
C GLN A 170 2.86 25.06 -12.08
N ARG A 171 3.65 25.82 -12.84
CA ARG A 171 4.85 26.48 -12.32
C ARG A 171 4.45 27.62 -11.39
N LEU A 172 5.01 27.65 -10.19
CA LEU A 172 4.76 28.69 -9.18
C LEU A 172 5.85 29.78 -9.18
N GLY A 173 6.96 29.55 -9.88
CA GLY A 173 8.17 30.39 -9.81
C GLY A 173 9.28 29.73 -8.99
N ASP A 174 10.52 30.24 -9.07
CA ASP A 174 11.67 29.82 -8.25
C ASP A 174 11.98 28.31 -8.23
N GLY A 175 11.71 27.62 -9.34
CA GLY A 175 11.90 26.17 -9.45
C GLY A 175 10.80 25.33 -8.79
N LEU A 176 9.75 25.96 -8.25
CA LEU A 176 8.61 25.28 -7.64
C LEU A 176 7.51 24.99 -8.66
N GLN A 177 6.90 23.82 -8.51
CA GLN A 177 5.74 23.38 -9.29
C GLN A 177 4.65 22.82 -8.36
N SER A 178 3.40 23.11 -8.70
CA SER A 178 2.22 22.57 -8.04
C SER A 178 1.73 21.33 -8.79
N TRP A 179 1.56 20.23 -8.06
CA TRP A 179 1.02 18.98 -8.58
C TRP A 179 -0.39 18.77 -8.04
N PHE A 180 -1.29 18.36 -8.93
CA PHE A 180 -2.64 17.99 -8.53
C PHE A 180 -2.68 16.57 -7.99
N GLY A 181 -3.69 16.32 -7.17
CA GLY A 181 -3.87 15.06 -6.48
C GLY A 181 -5.28 14.91 -5.96
N PHE A 182 -5.52 13.82 -5.25
CA PHE A 182 -6.78 13.55 -4.58
C PHE A 182 -6.55 13.01 -3.17
N TYR A 183 -7.47 13.29 -2.27
CA TYR A 183 -7.57 12.70 -0.95
C TYR A 183 -8.39 11.40 -1.02
N GLN A 184 -8.01 10.39 -0.24
CA GLN A 184 -8.77 9.15 -0.12
C GLN A 184 -8.88 8.74 1.36
N SER A 185 -10.09 8.39 1.81
CA SER A 185 -10.27 7.69 3.08
C SER A 185 -11.53 6.83 3.08
N ILE A 186 -11.47 5.66 3.73
CA ILE A 186 -12.64 4.84 4.02
C ILE A 186 -13.21 5.24 5.39
N ARG A 187 -14.53 5.38 5.49
CA ARG A 187 -15.24 5.79 6.70
C ARG A 187 -16.48 4.93 6.92
N PRO A 188 -16.75 4.44 8.14
CA PRO A 188 -18.06 3.91 8.46
C PRO A 188 -19.08 5.05 8.54
N THR A 189 -20.27 4.82 8.01
CA THR A 189 -21.42 5.74 8.08
C THR A 189 -22.69 4.95 8.42
N GLN A 190 -23.77 5.64 8.78
CA GLN A 190 -25.08 5.00 9.02
C GLN A 190 -25.62 4.28 7.77
N MET A 191 -25.20 4.67 6.57
CA MET A 191 -25.59 4.04 5.31
C MET A 191 -24.64 2.90 4.88
N GLY A 192 -23.63 2.59 5.68
CA GLY A 192 -22.61 1.61 5.37
C GLY A 192 -21.22 2.24 5.22
N LEU A 193 -20.30 1.52 4.58
CA LEU A 193 -18.95 2.03 4.34
C LEU A 193 -18.96 3.05 3.21
N SER A 194 -18.23 4.13 3.42
CA SER A 194 -18.13 5.21 2.46
C SER A 194 -16.67 5.53 2.15
N LEU A 195 -16.34 5.51 0.86
CA LEU A 195 -15.09 6.03 0.34
C LEU A 195 -15.25 7.53 0.09
N ASN A 196 -14.53 8.34 0.86
CA ASN A 196 -14.44 9.79 0.67
C ASN A 196 -13.29 10.10 -0.29
N ILE A 197 -13.60 10.82 -1.39
CA ILE A 197 -12.62 11.30 -2.38
C ILE A 197 -12.67 12.82 -2.44
N GLY A 198 -11.55 13.50 -2.26
CA GLY A 198 -11.45 14.97 -2.25
C GLY A 198 -10.34 15.52 -3.11
#